data_AF-A0A662HWN0-F1
#
_entry.id   AF-A0A662HWN0-F1
#
_cell.length_a   1.000
_cell.length_b   1.000
_cell.length_c   1.000
_cell.angle_alpha   90.00
_cell.angle_beta   90.00
_cell.angle_gamma   90.00
#
_symmetry.space_group_name_H-M   'P 1'
#
loop_
_entity.id
_entity.type
_entity.pdbx_description
1 polymer ?
#
loop_
_entity_poly.entity_id
_entity_poly.type
_entity_poly.pdbx_seq_one_letter_code
_entity_poly.pdbx_strand_id
1 'polypeptide(L)' 'MFLKLRCLFRDYLKKNWGSPFIMIFIALLAVAAGYLIMGAKNTAELLAECAYYSLVIGVVLQLVCYIKYGEEK' A
#
# COMPACT_ATOMS: atom_id res chain seq x y z
N MET A 1 9.44 -9.44 -23.18
CA MET A 1 8.05 -9.01 -22.90
C MET A 1 7.82 -8.59 -21.43
N PHE A 2 8.62 -9.05 -20.46
CA PHE A 2 8.48 -8.67 -19.03
C PHE A 2 9.09 -7.31 -18.62
N LEU A 3 10.01 -6.73 -19.40
CA LEU A 3 10.71 -5.48 -19.02
C LEU A 3 9.88 -4.20 -19.21
N LYS A 4 8.76 -4.23 -19.95
CA LYS A 4 7.93 -3.06 -20.25
C LYS A 4 6.95 -2.69 -19.12
N LEU A 5 6.93 -3.45 -18.03
CA LEU A 5 6.02 -3.27 -16.89
C LEU A 5 6.56 -2.28 -15.83
N ARG A 6 7.89 -2.16 -15.70
CA ARG A 6 8.52 -1.32 -14.64
C ARG A 6 8.44 0.19 -14.88
N CYS A 7 8.44 0.65 -16.13
CA CYS A 7 8.45 2.10 -16.42
C CYS A 7 7.08 2.74 -16.31
N LEU A 8 6.00 2.05 -16.73
CA LEU A 8 4.63 2.54 -16.51
C LEU A 8 4.34 2.70 -15.02
N PHE A 9 4.78 1.74 -14.19
CA PHE A 9 4.69 1.88 -12.74
C PHE A 9 5.36 3.15 -12.24
N ARG A 10 6.51 3.55 -12.77
CA ARG A 10 7.26 4.72 -12.29
C ARG A 10 6.55 6.05 -12.59
N ASP A 11 5.89 6.16 -13.75
CA ASP A 11 5.08 7.34 -14.09
C ASP A 11 3.72 7.34 -13.36
N TYR A 12 3.09 6.18 -13.14
CA TYR A 12 1.88 6.06 -12.32
C TYR A 12 2.15 6.33 -10.83
N LEU A 13 3.28 5.88 -10.30
CA LEU A 13 3.74 6.16 -8.93
C LEU A 13 4.00 7.65 -8.72
N LYS A 14 4.43 8.36 -9.76
CA LYS A 14 4.72 9.80 -9.69
C LYS A 14 3.45 10.66 -9.74
N LYS A 15 2.38 10.16 -10.34
CA LYS A 15 1.08 10.85 -10.45
C LYS A 15 0.06 10.45 -9.38
N ASN A 16 0.22 9.29 -8.75
CA ASN A 16 -0.64 8.83 -7.66
C ASN A 16 0.20 8.19 -6.54
N TRP A 17 0.79 9.04 -5.68
CA TRP A 17 1.71 8.64 -4.60
C TRP A 17 1.09 7.75 -3.53
N GLY A 18 -0.24 7.60 -3.51
CA GLY A 18 -0.96 6.70 -2.61
C GLY A 18 -0.93 5.22 -3.00
N SER A 19 -0.81 4.93 -4.31
CA SER A 19 -0.81 3.57 -4.85
C SER A 19 0.27 2.62 -4.28
N PRO A 20 1.55 3.02 -4.09
CA PRO A 20 2.56 2.12 -3.52
C PRO A 20 2.30 1.79 -2.04
N PHE A 21 1.74 2.73 -1.27
CA PHE A 21 1.48 2.52 0.15
C PHE A 21 0.37 1.48 0.37
N ILE A 22 -0.69 1.52 -0.44
CA ILE A 22 -1.76 0.51 -0.38
C ILE A 22 -1.23 -0.87 -0.84
N MET A 23 -0.34 -0.91 -1.82
CA MET A 23 0.27 -2.16 -2.27
C MET A 23 1.13 -2.81 -1.17
N ILE A 24 1.90 -2.02 -0.44
CA ILE A 24 2.68 -2.49 0.73
C ILE A 24 1.75 -3.00 1.83
N PHE A 25 0.65 -2.30 2.11
CA PHE A 25 -0.36 -2.73 3.07
C PHE A 25 -0.94 -4.12 2.75
N ILE A 26 -1.34 -4.34 1.49
CA ILE A 26 -1.89 -5.62 1.04
C ILE A 26 -0.86 -6.74 1.21
N ALA A 27 0.41 -6.47 0.93
CA ALA A 27 1.48 -7.45 1.14
C ALA A 27 1.68 -7.78 2.63
N LEU A 28 1.65 -6.78 3.52
CA LEU A 28 1.72 -7.00 4.97
C LEU A 28 0.54 -7.85 5.48
N LEU A 29 -0.67 -7.61 5.00
CA LEU A 29 -1.84 -8.42 5.36
C LEU A 29 -1.72 -9.86 4.91
N ALA A 30 -1.19 -10.11 3.70
CA ALA A 30 -0.95 -11.46 3.22
C ALA A 30 0.04 -12.22 4.12
N VAL A 31 1.10 -11.53 4.58
CA VAL A 31 2.06 -12.10 5.53
C VAL A 31 1.42 -12.33 6.89
N ALA A 32 0.63 -11.39 7.41
CA ALA A 32 -0.10 -11.52 8.67
C ALA A 32 -1.05 -12.74 8.66
N ALA A 33 -1.79 -12.92 7.56
CA ALA A 33 -2.66 -14.07 7.36
C ALA A 33 -1.87 -15.39 7.34
N GLY A 34 -0.68 -15.42 6.72
CA GLY A 34 0.24 -16.56 6.76
C GLY A 34 0.65 -16.92 8.19
N TYR A 35 1.06 -15.94 8.99
CA TYR A 35 1.39 -16.15 10.41
C TYR A 35 0.20 -16.64 11.24
N LEU A 36 -1.01 -16.18 10.91
CA LEU A 36 -2.25 -16.59 11.58
C LEU A 36 -2.55 -18.07 11.33
N ILE A 37 -2.34 -18.55 10.09
CA ILE A 37 -2.49 -19.97 9.72
C ILE A 37 -1.44 -20.85 10.45
N MET A 38 -0.23 -20.34 10.65
CA MET A 38 0.84 -21.03 11.38
C MET A 38 0.64 -21.02 12.91
N GLY A 39 -0.43 -20.41 13.42
CA GLY A 39 -0.74 -20.33 14.85
C GLY A 39 0.02 -19.26 15.62
N ALA A 40 0.81 -18.42 14.93
CA ALA A 40 1.56 -17.31 15.52
C ALA A 40 0.68 -16.06 15.68
N LYS A 41 -0.39 -16.20 16.48
CA LYS A 41 -1.47 -15.20 16.63
C LYS A 41 -0.96 -13.82 17.07
N ASN A 42 -0.09 -13.77 18.08
CA ASN A 42 0.51 -12.53 18.59
C ASN A 42 1.26 -11.74 17.50
N THR A 43 2.04 -12.45 16.68
CA THR A 43 2.82 -11.82 15.60
C THR A 43 1.92 -11.35 14.47
N ALA A 44 0.87 -12.11 14.15
CA ALA A 44 -0.11 -11.75 13.13
C ALA A 44 -0.92 -10.51 13.51
N GLU A 45 -1.37 -10.41 14.77
CA GLU A 45 -2.09 -9.22 15.28
C GLU A 45 -1.21 -7.98 15.23
N LEU A 46 0.05 -8.06 15.70
CA LEU A 46 0.98 -6.93 15.63
C LEU A 46 1.23 -6.49 14.18
N LEU A 47 1.42 -7.44 13.26
CA LEU A 47 1.58 -7.14 11.84
C LEU A 47 0.32 -6.49 11.25
N ALA A 48 -0.87 -6.94 11.66
CA ALA A 48 -2.14 -6.40 11.20
C ALA A 48 -2.35 -4.96 11.71
N GLU A 49 -1.96 -4.64 12.95
CA GLU A 49 -1.96 -3.28 13.47
C GLU A 49 -1.00 -2.37 12.70
N CYS A 50 0.24 -2.82 12.45
CA CYS A 50 1.20 -2.09 11.62
C CYS A 50 0.68 -1.86 10.19
N ALA A 51 0.04 -2.87 9.62
CA ALA A 51 -0.61 -2.78 8.32
C ALA A 51 -1.71 -1.70 8.36
N TYR A 52 -2.58 -1.72 9.37
CA TYR A 52 -3.65 -0.74 9.52
C TYR A 52 -3.14 0.71 9.54
N TYR A 53 -2.10 1.02 10.33
CA TYR A 53 -1.51 2.36 10.32
C TYR A 53 -0.93 2.74 8.96
N SER A 54 -0.28 1.79 8.28
CA SER A 54 0.27 1.99 6.94
C SER A 54 -0.82 2.27 5.90
N LEU A 55 -1.98 1.60 6.00
CA LEU A 55 -3.15 1.87 5.16
C LEU A 55 -3.69 3.28 5.38
N VAL A 56 -3.88 3.68 6.65
CA VAL A 56 -4.41 5.01 6.98
C VAL A 56 -3.50 6.10 6.40
N ILE A 57 -2.18 5.98 6.58
CA ILE A 57 -1.21 6.92 5.99
C ILE A 57 -1.30 6.90 4.47
N GLY A 58 -1.35 5.72 3.86
CA GLY A 58 -1.44 5.57 2.40
C GLY A 58 -2.70 6.22 1.80
N VAL A 59 -3.85 6.03 2.43
CA VAL A 59 -5.14 6.61 1.99
C VAL A 59 -5.15 8.12 2.19
N VAL A 60 -4.65 8.63 3.32
CA VAL A 60 -4.53 10.08 3.56
C VAL A 60 -3.62 10.72 2.52
N LEU A 61 -2.47 10.10 2.25
CA LEU A 61 -1.53 10.60 1.24
C LEU A 61 -2.15 10.56 -0.17
N GLN A 62 -2.92 9.50 -0.48
CA GLN A 62 -3.68 9.40 -1.73
C GLN A 62 -4.69 10.54 -1.86
N LEU A 63 -5.42 10.83 -0.78
CA LEU A 63 -6.44 11.88 -0.74
C LEU A 63 -5.82 13.27 -0.89
N VAL A 64 -4.71 13.55 -0.20
CA VAL A 64 -3.96 14.80 -0.33
C VAL A 64 -3.42 14.98 -1.75
N CYS A 65 -2.89 13.92 -2.36
CA CYS A 65 -2.41 13.95 -3.73
C CYS A 65 -3.56 14.20 -4.72
N TYR A 66 -4.72 13.56 -4.50
CA TYR A 66 -5.91 13.77 -5.31
C TYR A 66 -6.45 15.19 -5.23
N ILE A 67 -6.51 15.80 -4.04
CA ILE A 67 -6.93 17.20 -3.88
C ILE A 67 -5.91 18.13 -4.54
N LYS A 68 -4.62 17.95 -4.26
CA LYS A 68 -3.55 18.84 -4.74
C LYS A 68 -3.35 18.80 -6.27
N TYR A 69 -3.54 17.64 -6.90
CA TYR A 69 -3.37 17.47 -8.35
C TYR A 69 -4.69 17.38 -9.12
N GLY A 70 -5.82 17.22 -8.44
CA GLY A 70 -7.16 17.23 -9.03
C GLY A 70 -7.65 18.63 -9.42
N GLU A 71 -6.94 19.67 -8.99
CA GLU A 71 -7.20 21.07 -9.35
C GLU A 71 -6.51 21.53 -10.65
N GLU A 72 -5.71 20.67 -11.31
CA GLU A 72 -5.29 20.94 -12.70
C GLU A 72 -6.45 20.63 -13.67
N LYS A 73 -7.41 21.56 -13.74
CA LYS A 73 -8.27 21.75 -14.90
C LYS A 73 -7.94 23.08 -15.58
#